data_AF-A0A3P7KQK5-F1
#
_entry.id   AF-A0A3P7KQK5-F1
#
_cell.length_a   1.000
_cell.length_b   1.000
_cell.length_c   1.000
_cell.angle_alpha   90.00
_cell.angle_beta   90.00
_cell.angle_gamma   90.00
#
_symmetry.space_group_name_H-M   'P 1'
#
loop_
_entity.id
_entity.type
_entity.pdbx_description
1 polymer ?
#
loop_
_entity_poly.entity_id
_entity_poly.type
_entity_poly.pdbx_seq_one_letter_code
_entity_poly.pdbx_strand_id
1 'polypeptide(L)' 'MVHYKLTYFDGRGAAEVIRQIFVLADEKFEDVRYTHEEWPKHKSEMPFGQMPVLEIDGQQLAQSHAIARFLAKRFGE' A
#
# COMPACT_ATOMS: atom_id res chain seq x y z
N MET A 1 9.83 -4.85 14.82
CA MET A 1 9.65 -3.84 13.75
C MET A 1 8.33 -4.12 13.09
N VAL A 2 7.58 -3.08 12.75
CA VAL A 2 6.30 -3.23 12.05
C VAL A 2 6.59 -3.69 10.62
N HIS A 3 5.86 -4.68 10.13
CA HIS A 3 5.98 -5.13 8.76
C HIS A 3 4.93 -4.44 7.89
N TYR A 4 5.39 -3.60 6.97
CA TYR A 4 4.55 -2.92 5.99
C TYR A 4 4.64 -3.62 4.63
N LYS A 5 3.50 -3.94 4.03
CA LYS A 5 3.40 -4.45 2.66
C LYS A 5 2.38 -3.64 1.86
N LEU A 6 2.82 -2.97 0.80
CA LEU A 6 1.98 -2.19 -0.08
C LEU A 6 1.72 -2.96 -1.37
N THR A 7 0.46 -3.24 -1.64
CA THR A 7 0.05 -3.96 -2.86
C THR A 7 -0.62 -2.99 -3.84
N TYR A 8 -0.09 -2.90 -5.06
CA TYR A 8 -0.67 -2.12 -6.16
C TYR A 8 -0.29 -2.70 -7.53
N PHE A 9 -0.75 -2.05 -8.61
CA PHE A 9 -0.27 -2.36 -9.96
C PHE A 9 1.21 -2.01 -10.13
N ASP A 10 1.87 -2.65 -11.10
CA ASP A 10 3.20 -2.25 -11.57
C ASP A 10 3.17 -0.91 -12.31
N GLY A 11 3.05 0.15 -11.53
CA GLY A 11 2.96 1.51 -11.98
C GLY A 11 2.85 2.45 -10.80
N ARG A 12 3.01 3.75 -11.06
CA ARG A 12 2.92 4.79 -10.02
C ARG A 12 1.49 4.89 -9.46
N GLY A 13 0.59 5.41 -10.28
CA GLY A 13 -0.84 5.53 -9.99
C GLY A 13 -1.16 6.05 -8.58
N ALA A 14 -2.19 5.49 -7.98
CA ALA A 14 -2.68 5.88 -6.65
C ALA A 14 -1.77 5.42 -5.49
N ALA A 15 -0.80 4.54 -5.73
CA ALA A 15 0.13 4.06 -4.70
C ALA A 15 1.38 4.91 -4.57
N GLU A 16 1.69 5.76 -5.54
CA GLU A 16 2.99 6.44 -5.58
C GLU A 16 3.21 7.40 -4.41
N VAL A 17 2.17 8.12 -3.99
CA VAL A 17 2.24 9.00 -2.81
C VAL A 17 2.57 8.20 -1.55
N ILE A 18 2.06 6.96 -1.45
CA ILE A 18 2.32 6.07 -0.32
C ILE A 18 3.79 5.62 -0.33
N ARG A 19 4.32 5.22 -1.49
CA ARG A 19 5.74 4.86 -1.66
C ARG A 19 6.67 6.02 -1.30
N GLN A 20 6.33 7.23 -1.74
CA GLN A 20 7.10 8.43 -1.42
C GLN A 20 7.13 8.71 0.08
N ILE A 21 6.02 8.51 0.80
CA ILE A 21 5.99 8.67 2.26
C ILE A 21 6.95 7.68 2.95
N PHE A 22 6.97 6.41 2.53
CA PHE A 22 7.93 5.43 3.08
C PHE A 22 9.38 5.84 2.83
N VAL A 23 9.71 6.27 1.61
CA VAL A 23 11.06 6.74 1.25
C VAL A 23 11.47 7.97 2.05
N LEU A 24 10.58 8.96 2.20
CA LEU A 24 10.84 10.17 2.98
C LEU A 24 11.04 9.88 4.48
N ALA A 25 10.38 8.85 5.00
CA ALA A 25 10.50 8.40 6.39
C ALA A 25 11.69 7.46 6.63
N ASP A 26 12.45 7.10 5.59
CA ASP A 26 13.49 6.06 5.63
C ASP A 26 12.98 4.72 6.20
N GLU A 27 11.69 4.41 5.97
CA GLU A 27 11.02 3.21 6.48
C GLU A 27 10.98 2.12 5.40
N LYS A 28 11.37 0.91 5.77
CA LYS A 28 11.33 -0.25 4.87
C LYS A 28 9.91 -0.79 4.73
N PHE A 29 9.55 -1.15 3.51
CA PHE A 29 8.29 -1.81 3.20
C PHE A 29 8.46 -2.77 2.01
N GLU A 30 7.60 -3.76 1.91
CA GLU A 30 7.48 -4.63 0.75
C GLU A 30 6.58 -3.96 -0.30
N ASP A 31 7.10 -3.68 -1.51
CA ASP A 31 6.35 -3.11 -2.64
C ASP A 31 5.89 -4.23 -3.58
N VAL A 32 4.70 -4.77 -3.33
CA VAL A 32 4.10 -5.84 -4.14
C VAL A 32 3.39 -5.24 -5.35
N ARG A 33 3.80 -5.67 -6.54
CA ARG A 33 3.34 -5.14 -7.81
C ARG A 33 2.68 -6.21 -8.65
N TYR A 34 1.36 -6.11 -8.81
CA TYR A 34 0.61 -7.02 -9.66
C TYR A 34 0.52 -6.51 -11.09
N THR A 35 0.55 -7.46 -12.02
CA THR A 35 0.18 -7.21 -13.42
C THR A 35 -1.35 -7.13 -13.56
N HIS A 36 -1.84 -6.62 -14.71
CA HIS A 36 -3.28 -6.57 -14.97
C HIS A 36 -3.89 -7.98 -15.13
N GLU A 37 -3.08 -8.93 -15.59
CA GLU A 37 -3.43 -10.34 -15.79
C GLU A 37 -3.50 -11.09 -14.46
N GLU A 38 -2.66 -10.73 -13.49
CA GLU A 38 -2.61 -11.33 -12.16
C GLU A 38 -3.69 -10.76 -11.23
N TRP A 39 -3.97 -9.46 -11.32
CA TRP A 39 -4.90 -8.76 -10.44
C TRP A 39 -6.27 -9.45 -10.24
N PRO A 40 -6.96 -9.99 -11.28
CA PRO A 40 -8.23 -10.69 -11.10
C PRO A 40 -8.19 -11.82 -10.05
N LYS A 41 -7.04 -12.47 -9.83
CA LYS A 41 -6.87 -13.55 -8.84
C LYS A 41 -6.90 -13.03 -7.40
N HIS A 42 -6.40 -11.83 -7.17
CA HIS A 42 -6.28 -11.21 -5.85
C HIS A 42 -7.45 -10.29 -5.49
N LYS A 43 -8.33 -10.00 -6.45
CA LYS A 43 -9.42 -9.03 -6.25
C LYS A 43 -10.32 -9.38 -5.07
N SER A 44 -10.67 -10.64 -4.88
CA SER A 44 -11.50 -11.08 -3.76
C SER A 44 -10.81 -11.01 -2.39
N GLU A 45 -9.49 -10.91 -2.37
CA GLU A 45 -8.68 -10.83 -1.15
C GLU A 45 -8.57 -9.38 -0.63
N MET A 46 -8.96 -8.38 -1.43
CA MET A 46 -8.88 -6.97 -1.06
C MET A 46 -10.17 -6.49 -0.40
N PRO A 47 -10.14 -5.63 0.65
CA PRO A 47 -11.32 -5.25 1.44
C PRO A 47 -12.49 -4.70 0.62
N PHE A 48 -12.20 -3.99 -0.47
CA PHE A 48 -13.19 -3.40 -1.37
C PHE A 48 -13.05 -3.86 -2.82
N GLY A 49 -12.32 -4.95 -3.06
CA GLY A 49 -12.04 -5.42 -4.42
C GLY A 49 -11.27 -4.42 -5.28
N GLN A 50 -10.42 -3.60 -4.64
CA GLN A 50 -9.64 -2.52 -5.23
C GLN A 50 -8.25 -2.43 -4.59
N MET A 51 -7.30 -1.85 -5.33
CA MET A 51 -5.97 -1.46 -4.85
C MET A 51 -5.80 0.07 -4.95
N PRO A 52 -4.92 0.70 -4.16
CA PRO A 52 -3.93 0.11 -3.27
C PRO A 52 -4.49 -0.40 -1.94
N VAL A 53 -3.80 -1.39 -1.37
CA VAL A 53 -3.99 -1.89 0.00
C VAL A 53 -2.64 -1.94 0.70
N LEU A 54 -2.57 -1.39 1.91
CA LEU A 54 -1.45 -1.52 2.81
C LEU A 54 -1.77 -2.58 3.87
N GLU A 55 -0.89 -3.57 4.04
CA GLU A 55 -0.89 -4.44 5.21
C GLU A 55 0.09 -3.93 6.26
N ILE A 56 -0.36 -3.92 7.52
CA ILE A 56 0.40 -3.53 8.71
C ILE A 56 0.32 -4.71 9.68
N ASP A 57 1.40 -5.48 9.81
CA ASP A 57 1.44 -6.69 10.63
C ASP A 57 0.26 -7.66 10.34
N GLY A 58 -0.10 -7.79 9.05
CA GLY A 58 -1.20 -8.65 8.57
C GLY A 58 -2.59 -8.00 8.59
N GLN A 59 -2.75 -6.78 9.10
CA GLN A 59 -4.02 -6.04 9.05
C GLN A 59 -4.11 -5.16 7.81
N GLN A 60 -5.19 -5.29 7.04
CA GLN A 60 -5.37 -4.58 5.78
C GLN A 60 -6.02 -3.19 5.96
N LEU A 61 -5.44 -2.18 5.30
CA LEU A 61 -5.94 -0.83 5.15
C LEU A 61 -6.02 -0.48 3.66
N ALA A 62 -7.22 -0.29 3.14
CA ALA A 62 -7.44 0.09 1.75
C ALA A 62 -7.63 1.61 1.58
N GLN A 63 -7.76 2.06 0.32
CA GLN A 63 -7.97 3.44 -0.13
C GLN A 63 -6.72 4.33 0.00
N SER A 64 -6.25 4.84 -1.14
CA SER A 64 -4.96 5.55 -1.24
C SER A 64 -4.84 6.74 -0.27
N HIS A 65 -5.86 7.59 -0.20
CA HIS A 65 -5.84 8.75 0.71
C HIS A 65 -5.92 8.35 2.19
N ALA A 66 -6.59 7.25 2.52
CA ALA A 66 -6.65 6.76 3.90
C ALA A 66 -5.28 6.23 4.33
N ILE A 67 -4.64 5.43 3.47
CA ILE A 67 -3.29 4.92 3.68
C ILE A 67 -2.28 6.07 3.80
N ALA A 68 -2.27 7.01 2.84
CA ALA A 68 -1.34 8.14 2.86
C ALA A 68 -1.51 8.99 4.12
N ARG A 69 -2.75 9.28 4.54
CA ARG A 69 -3.02 10.02 5.78
C ARG A 69 -2.54 9.26 7.02
N PHE A 70 -2.76 7.95 7.06
CA PHE A 70 -2.30 7.11 8.17
C PHE A 70 -0.77 7.17 8.30
N LEU A 71 -0.04 6.94 7.20
CA LEU A 71 1.43 6.96 7.22
C LEU A 71 1.99 8.37 7.46
N ALA A 72 1.39 9.41 6.89
CA ALA A 72 1.81 10.79 7.16
C ALA A 72 1.68 11.14 8.65
N LYS A 73 0.61 10.71 9.33
CA LYS A 73 0.47 10.86 10.79
C LYS A 73 1.44 9.98 11.58
N ARG A 74 1.82 8.83 11.03
CA ARG A 74 2.75 7.87 11.66
C ARG A 74 4.19 8.40 11.69
N PHE A 75 4.61 9.08 10.62
CA PHE A 75 6.01 9.46 10.40
C PHE A 75 6.28 10.97 10.41
N GLY A 76 5.24 11.82 10.27
CA GLY A 76 5.39 13.26 10.19
C GLY A 76 5.30 13.94 11.55
N GLU A 77 6.37 13.85 12.35
CA GLU A 77 6.56 14.71 13.54
C GLU A 77 6.37 16.21 13.22
#